data_AF-A0A1S3Y1J1-F1
#
_entry.id   AF-A0A1S3Y1J1-F1
#
_cell.length_a   1.000
_cell.length_b   1.000
_cell.length_c   1.000
_cell.angle_alpha   90.00
_cell.angle_beta   90.00
_cell.angle_gamma   90.00
#
_symmetry.space_group_name_H-M   'P 1'
#
loop_
_entity.id
_entity.type
_entity.pdbx_description
1 polymer ?
#
loop_
_entity_poly.entity_id
_entity_poly.type
_entity_poly.pdbx_seq_one_letter_code
_entity_poly.pdbx_strand_id
1 'polypeptide(L)'
;EMFESCKRDITVAMMRNYPQLLRKFMSDKAKIPYLLEIIVHMNLEIYSLKRQDQNFKSAVLLMKEAFFKHGEKEALRSCVKAVGFCATESRGELQDFALNKLKEIEDELIVKLKSAIKEVADGDDEYSLLVNLKRLYELQLSRQISIESLYKDFAETLKDFRSIDDEVIGFLLLNMHLHACWCLHSIINCDTVPEQSVSSLISKRSTLFKLLESFLTTESMEGLRANHLACRVCVILSEQWCLFRKATFASTELEALGYSPDEFILQKFWKLGEHQLHISDETEEDDYNREYIEETNRVAVIIAVAKLVAVEAVPKEYLAPEIVSHFAMHGTSVSEVIKHLLTVLRNKGADVARLFLEALKRAYQRYLVALSSDDDNSARRTFQECEDLASELAKTFGKAAKNKHRSDVLNIVTGGIQYAFSDAPEHLSFLDGAVLHFISKLPPPDIMDM
;
A
#
# COMPACT_ATOMS: atom_id res chain seq x y z
N GLU A 1 -38.00 7.05 3.20
CA GLU A 1 -38.88 7.78 4.16
C GLU A 1 -38.42 7.65 5.61
N MET A 2 -38.33 6.45 6.19
CA MET A 2 -37.91 6.26 7.60
C MET A 2 -36.51 6.85 7.92
N PHE A 3 -35.53 6.64 7.03
CA PHE A 3 -34.18 7.17 7.21
C PHE A 3 -34.10 8.71 7.22
N GLU A 4 -34.84 9.36 6.32
CA GLU A 4 -34.93 10.83 6.27
C GLU A 4 -35.67 11.40 7.47
N SER A 5 -36.67 10.69 8.00
CA SER A 5 -37.32 11.04 9.27
C SER A 5 -36.31 11.01 10.42
N CYS A 6 -35.52 9.94 10.53
CA CYS A 6 -34.49 9.82 11.57
C CYS A 6 -33.46 10.95 11.51
N LYS A 7 -32.94 11.30 10.31
CA LYS A 7 -32.01 12.42 10.13
C LYS A 7 -32.62 13.74 10.61
N ARG A 8 -33.89 13.97 10.29
CA ARG A 8 -34.63 15.17 10.72
C ARG A 8 -34.74 15.23 12.24
N ASP A 9 -35.12 14.13 12.89
CA ASP A 9 -35.29 14.06 14.34
C ASP A 9 -33.98 14.29 15.09
N ILE A 10 -32.89 13.65 14.64
CA ILE A 10 -31.53 13.87 15.18
C ILE A 10 -31.14 15.35 15.05
N THR A 11 -31.37 15.94 13.88
CA THR A 11 -31.00 17.35 13.63
C THR A 11 -31.76 18.28 14.56
N VAL A 12 -33.07 18.09 14.72
CA VAL A 12 -33.90 18.92 15.58
C VAL A 12 -33.46 18.82 17.04
N ALA A 13 -33.10 17.62 17.50
CA ALA A 13 -32.63 17.38 18.86
C ALA A 13 -31.25 18.01 19.13
N MET A 14 -30.35 17.99 18.14
CA MET A 14 -28.94 18.33 18.34
C MET A 14 -28.58 19.77 17.93
N MET A 15 -29.26 20.39 16.96
CA MET A 15 -28.79 21.61 16.29
C MET A 15 -28.47 22.81 17.21
N ARG A 16 -29.06 22.86 18.42
CA ARG A 16 -28.78 23.92 19.41
C ARG A 16 -27.61 23.59 20.33
N ASN A 17 -27.51 22.33 20.76
CA ASN A 17 -26.57 21.91 21.80
C ASN A 17 -25.29 21.30 21.22
N TYR A 18 -25.30 20.93 19.94
CA TYR A 18 -24.18 20.27 19.28
C TYR A 18 -22.87 21.09 19.35
N PRO A 19 -22.85 22.42 19.08
CA PRO A 19 -21.64 23.21 19.27
C PRO A 19 -21.16 23.22 20.73
N GLN A 20 -22.06 23.16 21.70
CA GLN A 20 -21.69 23.14 23.12
C GLN A 20 -21.04 21.81 23.51
N LEU A 21 -21.53 20.70 22.95
CA LEU A 21 -20.94 19.36 23.14
C LEU A 21 -19.54 19.30 22.55
N LEU A 22 -19.36 19.75 21.30
CA LEU A 22 -18.04 19.82 20.66
C LEU A 22 -17.06 20.64 21.49
N ARG A 23 -17.48 21.83 21.96
CA ARG A 23 -16.63 22.69 22.80
C ARG A 23 -16.28 22.03 24.14
N LYS A 24 -17.25 21.39 24.80
CA LYS A 24 -17.05 20.75 26.11
C LYS A 24 -16.05 19.60 26.05
N PHE A 25 -16.06 18.83 24.98
CA PHE A 25 -15.20 17.64 24.81
C PHE A 25 -14.07 17.86 23.80
N MET A 26 -13.76 19.12 23.47
CA MET A 26 -12.78 19.49 22.45
C MET A 26 -11.38 18.90 22.71
N SER A 27 -10.98 18.73 23.97
CA SER A 27 -9.68 18.16 24.33
C SER A 27 -9.71 16.63 24.53
N ASP A 28 -10.87 15.98 24.43
CA ASP A 28 -11.03 14.56 24.72
C ASP A 28 -10.82 13.71 23.46
N LYS A 29 -9.62 13.15 23.33
CA LYS A 29 -9.18 12.36 22.18
C LYS A 29 -10.07 11.14 21.89
N ALA A 30 -10.65 10.54 22.94
CA ALA A 30 -11.50 9.36 22.79
C ALA A 30 -12.93 9.73 22.35
N LYS A 31 -13.44 10.90 22.75
CA LYS A 31 -14.83 11.31 22.46
C LYS A 31 -14.97 12.15 21.21
N ILE A 32 -13.96 12.97 20.89
CA ILE A 32 -14.07 13.94 19.79
C ILE A 32 -14.37 13.30 18.43
N PRO A 33 -13.81 12.13 18.03
CA PRO A 33 -14.11 11.54 16.73
C PRO A 33 -15.60 11.22 16.58
N TYR A 34 -16.18 10.57 17.59
CA TYR A 34 -17.61 10.22 17.61
C TYR A 34 -18.52 11.44 17.63
N LEU A 35 -18.12 12.52 18.32
CA LEU A 35 -18.91 13.76 18.34
C LEU A 35 -18.91 14.42 16.97
N LEU A 36 -17.77 14.49 16.30
CA LEU A 36 -17.66 15.07 14.95
C LEU A 36 -18.52 14.31 13.94
N GLU A 37 -18.62 12.98 14.07
CA GLU A 37 -19.40 12.15 13.15
C GLU A 37 -20.92 12.40 13.22
N ILE A 38 -21.44 12.93 14.34
CA ILE A 38 -22.89 13.18 14.51
C ILE A 38 -23.44 14.06 13.36
N ILE A 39 -22.68 15.06 12.90
CA ILE A 39 -23.18 15.97 11.86
C ILE A 39 -23.43 15.28 10.52
N VAL A 40 -22.70 14.20 10.21
CA VAL A 40 -22.85 13.42 8.97
C VAL A 40 -24.20 12.69 8.92
N HIS A 41 -24.84 12.52 10.08
CA HIS A 41 -26.17 11.93 10.20
C HIS A 41 -27.29 12.97 10.35
N MET A 42 -27.00 14.26 10.17
CA MET A 42 -27.98 15.33 10.20
C MET A 42 -28.46 15.71 8.79
N ASN A 43 -29.66 16.31 8.72
CA ASN A 43 -30.16 16.99 7.52
C ASN A 43 -29.87 18.50 7.66
N LEU A 44 -28.83 18.97 6.96
CA LEU A 44 -28.30 20.32 7.14
C LEU A 44 -29.25 21.43 6.65
N GLU A 45 -30.21 21.12 5.79
CA GLU A 45 -31.22 22.09 5.34
C GLU A 45 -32.07 22.62 6.50
N ILE A 46 -32.24 21.82 7.55
CA ILE A 46 -33.04 22.19 8.72
C ILE A 46 -32.41 23.38 9.45
N TYR A 47 -31.09 23.55 9.40
CA TYR A 47 -30.44 24.70 10.03
C TYR A 47 -30.97 26.01 9.44
N SER A 48 -31.05 26.13 8.11
CA SER A 48 -31.63 27.31 7.45
C SER A 48 -33.13 27.41 7.72
N LEU A 49 -33.89 26.32 7.59
CA LEU A 49 -35.35 26.31 7.81
C LEU A 49 -35.75 26.74 9.24
N LYS A 50 -34.91 26.43 10.23
CA LYS A 50 -35.14 26.75 11.64
C LYS A 50 -34.33 27.97 12.13
N ARG A 51 -33.71 28.73 11.22
CA ARG A 51 -32.90 29.92 11.53
C ARG A 51 -31.81 29.64 12.58
N GLN A 52 -31.10 28.53 12.42
CA GLN A 52 -30.02 28.06 13.30
C GLN A 52 -28.63 28.30 12.68
N ASP A 53 -28.52 29.25 11.76
CA ASP A 53 -27.31 29.57 11.00
C ASP A 53 -26.08 29.79 11.91
N GLN A 54 -26.27 30.47 13.05
CA GLN A 54 -25.19 30.72 14.00
C GLN A 54 -24.71 29.45 14.70
N ASN A 55 -25.60 28.50 14.98
CA ASN A 55 -25.22 27.22 15.57
C ASN A 55 -24.47 26.36 14.56
N PHE A 56 -24.89 26.36 13.29
CA PHE A 56 -24.13 25.70 12.21
C PHE A 56 -22.73 26.30 12.08
N LYS A 57 -22.64 27.63 11.93
CA LYS A 57 -21.35 28.34 11.79
C LYS A 57 -20.44 28.06 12.99
N SER A 58 -21.00 28.04 14.20
CA SER A 58 -20.27 27.66 15.42
C SER A 58 -19.76 26.21 15.39
N ALA A 59 -20.57 25.26 14.91
CA ALA A 59 -20.16 23.86 14.77
C ALA A 59 -18.99 23.72 13.77
N VAL A 60 -19.08 24.33 12.60
CA VAL A 60 -18.03 24.29 11.58
C VAL A 60 -16.72 24.93 12.07
N LEU A 61 -16.81 26.04 12.83
CA LEU A 61 -15.63 26.66 13.46
C LEU A 61 -14.97 25.72 14.48
N LEU A 62 -15.77 25.02 15.29
CA LEU A 62 -15.27 24.05 16.26
C LEU A 62 -14.66 22.82 15.57
N MET A 63 -15.18 22.41 14.40
CA MET A 63 -14.56 21.35 13.59
C MET A 63 -13.19 21.76 13.05
N LYS A 64 -13.06 23.01 12.57
CA LYS A 64 -11.77 23.59 12.21
C LYS A 64 -10.80 23.60 13.40
N GLU A 65 -11.26 24.05 14.58
CA GLU A 65 -10.46 24.04 15.80
C GLU A 65 -10.01 22.62 16.17
N ALA A 66 -10.91 21.64 16.12
CA ALA A 66 -10.61 20.24 16.40
C ALA A 66 -9.51 19.71 15.45
N PHE A 67 -9.60 20.00 14.16
CA PHE A 67 -8.60 19.57 13.18
C PHE A 67 -7.17 20.02 13.53
N PHE A 68 -7.01 21.26 14.00
CA PHE A 68 -5.70 21.81 14.39
C PHE A 68 -5.30 21.52 15.85
N LYS A 69 -6.21 20.99 16.66
CA LYS A 69 -5.94 20.61 18.05
C LYS A 69 -5.53 19.15 18.19
N HIS A 70 -6.01 18.28 17.31
CA HIS A 70 -5.75 16.84 17.33
C HIS A 70 -4.74 16.45 16.26
N GLY A 71 -4.11 15.29 16.45
CA GLY A 71 -3.13 14.69 15.54
C GLY A 71 -3.36 13.21 15.27
N GLU A 72 -4.35 12.62 15.94
CA GLU A 72 -4.71 11.22 15.90
C GLU A 72 -5.55 10.88 14.67
N LYS A 73 -5.28 9.73 14.02
CA LYS A 73 -5.94 9.23 12.80
C LYS A 73 -7.46 9.42 12.82
N GLU A 74 -8.13 8.87 13.83
CA GLU A 74 -9.60 8.88 13.89
C GLU A 74 -10.18 10.28 14.09
N ALA A 75 -9.50 11.14 14.86
CA ALA A 75 -9.92 12.52 15.07
C ALA A 75 -9.78 13.34 13.77
N LEU A 76 -8.64 13.20 13.08
CA LEU A 76 -8.38 13.87 11.80
C LEU A 76 -9.39 13.43 10.74
N ARG A 77 -9.58 12.12 10.57
CA ARG A 77 -10.54 11.53 9.63
C ARG A 77 -11.96 12.03 9.87
N SER A 78 -12.38 12.04 11.12
CA SER A 78 -13.72 12.52 11.51
C SER A 78 -13.89 14.02 11.25
N CYS A 79 -12.85 14.84 11.49
CA CYS A 79 -12.86 16.26 11.16
C CYS A 79 -13.03 16.48 9.65
N VAL A 80 -12.19 15.83 8.84
CA VAL A 80 -12.21 15.96 7.38
C VAL A 80 -13.57 15.55 6.83
N LYS A 81 -14.10 14.40 7.28
CA LYS A 81 -15.44 13.90 6.91
C LYS A 81 -16.54 14.90 7.30
N ALA A 82 -16.51 15.42 8.53
CA ALA A 82 -17.52 16.34 9.04
C ALA A 82 -17.54 17.69 8.29
N VAL A 83 -16.36 18.31 8.08
CA VAL A 83 -16.26 19.59 7.36
C VAL A 83 -16.59 19.41 5.88
N GLY A 84 -16.11 18.32 5.27
CA GLY A 84 -16.44 17.96 3.89
C GLY A 84 -17.96 17.81 3.69
N PHE A 85 -18.61 17.04 4.57
CA PHE A 85 -20.07 16.89 4.56
C PHE A 85 -20.81 18.23 4.72
N CYS A 86 -20.32 19.12 5.58
CA CYS A 86 -20.88 20.48 5.70
C CYS A 86 -20.77 21.26 4.39
N ALA A 87 -19.64 21.14 3.68
CA ALA A 87 -19.40 21.82 2.42
C ALA A 87 -20.21 21.25 1.24
N THR A 88 -20.62 19.98 1.30
CA THR A 88 -21.41 19.35 0.22
C THR A 88 -22.91 19.34 0.48
N GLU A 89 -23.35 19.12 1.72
CA GLU A 89 -24.77 18.86 2.04
C GLU A 89 -25.53 20.07 2.61
N SER A 90 -24.84 21.16 2.96
CA SER A 90 -25.52 22.41 3.29
C SER A 90 -25.87 23.22 2.04
N ARG A 91 -26.63 24.31 2.17
CA ARG A 91 -27.12 25.12 1.05
C ARG A 91 -26.91 26.61 1.27
N GLY A 92 -26.75 27.34 0.16
CA GLY A 92 -26.64 28.80 0.14
C GLY A 92 -25.49 29.30 1.03
N GLU A 93 -25.76 30.33 1.84
CA GLU A 93 -24.73 30.97 2.68
C GLU A 93 -24.05 30.03 3.69
N LEU A 94 -24.73 28.94 4.12
CA LEU A 94 -24.11 27.95 5.00
C LEU A 94 -23.08 27.10 4.26
N GLN A 95 -23.35 26.79 3.00
CA GLN A 95 -22.43 26.06 2.12
C GLN A 95 -21.22 26.91 1.80
N ASP A 96 -21.43 28.18 1.42
CA ASP A 96 -20.34 29.13 1.18
C ASP A 96 -19.46 29.29 2.42
N PHE A 97 -20.07 29.37 3.61
CA PHE A 97 -19.32 29.43 4.87
C PHE A 97 -18.49 28.16 5.10
N ALA A 98 -19.06 26.97 4.91
CA ALA A 98 -18.35 25.71 5.09
C ALA A 98 -17.21 25.54 4.08
N LEU A 99 -17.43 25.86 2.81
CA LEU A 99 -16.40 25.87 1.76
C LEU A 99 -15.26 26.83 2.09
N ASN A 100 -15.59 28.06 2.55
CA ASN A 100 -14.58 29.03 2.96
C ASN A 100 -13.76 28.52 4.16
N LYS A 101 -14.41 27.92 5.17
CA LYS A 101 -13.69 27.38 6.34
C LYS A 101 -12.83 26.17 5.98
N LEU A 102 -13.28 25.35 5.06
CA LEU A 102 -12.50 24.25 4.53
C LEU A 102 -11.29 24.78 3.75
N LYS A 103 -11.44 25.83 2.95
CA LYS A 103 -10.32 26.48 2.26
C LYS A 103 -9.30 27.10 3.22
N GLU A 104 -9.78 27.76 4.29
CA GLU A 104 -8.92 28.26 5.35
C GLU A 104 -8.13 27.15 6.05
N ILE A 105 -8.71 25.96 6.23
CA ILE A 105 -7.98 24.80 6.78
C ILE A 105 -6.82 24.42 5.87
N GLU A 106 -7.05 24.35 4.56
CA GLU A 106 -5.98 24.05 3.60
C GLU A 106 -4.86 25.10 3.68
N ASP A 107 -5.22 26.37 3.55
CA ASP A 107 -4.23 27.45 3.47
C ASP A 107 -3.42 27.57 4.77
N GLU A 108 -4.09 27.46 5.93
CA GLU A 108 -3.44 27.47 7.24
C GLU A 108 -2.51 26.25 7.43
N LEU A 109 -2.92 25.06 6.95
CA LEU A 109 -2.10 23.86 7.01
C LEU A 109 -0.83 23.97 6.15
N ILE A 110 -0.95 24.52 4.93
CA ILE A 110 0.22 24.74 4.05
C ILE A 110 1.22 25.70 4.72
N VAL A 111 0.74 26.77 5.37
CA VAL A 111 1.61 27.70 6.11
C VAL A 111 2.30 26.99 7.28
N LYS A 112 1.56 26.19 8.07
CA LYS A 112 2.11 25.42 9.19
C LYS A 112 3.17 24.41 8.73
N LEU A 113 2.94 23.72 7.62
CA LEU A 113 3.92 22.80 7.02
C LEU A 113 5.19 23.51 6.60
N LYS A 114 5.11 24.67 5.94
CA LYS A 114 6.30 25.45 5.56
C LYS A 114 7.10 25.89 6.78
N SER A 115 6.43 26.31 7.85
CA SER A 115 7.09 26.64 9.12
C SER A 115 7.80 25.42 9.70
N ALA A 116 7.10 24.30 9.80
CA ALA A 116 7.63 23.07 10.39
C ALA A 116 8.82 22.48 9.61
N ILE A 117 8.79 22.51 8.27
CA ILE A 117 9.94 22.08 7.45
C ILE A 117 11.16 22.97 7.74
N LYS A 118 10.95 24.27 7.87
CA LYS A 118 12.03 25.21 8.18
C LYS A 118 12.57 24.99 9.60
N GLU A 119 11.70 24.81 10.58
CA GLU A 119 12.08 24.50 11.97
C GLU A 119 12.97 23.24 12.02
N VAL A 120 12.57 22.15 11.35
CA VAL A 120 13.39 20.93 11.23
C VAL A 120 14.72 21.20 10.54
N ALA A 121 14.74 22.02 9.47
CA ALA A 121 15.98 22.41 8.80
C ALA A 121 16.92 23.24 9.69
N ASP A 122 16.35 24.03 10.60
CA ASP A 122 17.09 24.84 11.59
C ASP A 122 17.55 24.00 12.81
N GLY A 123 17.16 22.71 12.88
CA GLY A 123 17.60 21.74 13.89
C GLY A 123 16.61 21.50 15.04
N ASP A 124 15.38 21.99 14.92
CA ASP A 124 14.31 21.71 15.88
C ASP A 124 13.76 20.28 15.73
N ASP A 125 12.91 19.85 16.66
CA ASP A 125 12.27 18.54 16.61
C ASP A 125 11.22 18.40 15.48
N GLU A 126 10.96 17.16 15.08
CA GLU A 126 10.11 16.83 13.94
C GLU A 126 8.62 16.68 14.30
N TYR A 127 8.23 16.86 15.57
CA TYR A 127 6.87 16.59 16.01
C TYR A 127 5.84 17.47 15.30
N SER A 128 6.15 18.77 15.18
CA SER A 128 5.32 19.74 14.45
C SER A 128 5.14 19.33 12.98
N LEU A 129 6.22 18.87 12.34
CA LEU A 129 6.19 18.41 10.96
C LEU A 129 5.31 17.17 10.83
N LEU A 130 5.54 16.14 11.66
CA LEU A 130 4.80 14.88 11.63
C LEU A 130 3.29 15.10 11.77
N VAL A 131 2.86 15.87 12.76
CA VAL A 131 1.43 16.12 13.02
C VAL A 131 0.78 16.84 11.83
N ASN A 132 1.46 17.80 11.21
CA ASN A 132 0.92 18.50 10.05
C ASN A 132 0.95 17.65 8.77
N LEU A 133 1.90 16.71 8.62
CA LEU A 133 1.90 15.75 7.53
C LEU A 133 0.75 14.73 7.65
N LYS A 134 0.42 14.28 8.86
CA LYS A 134 -0.77 13.44 9.13
C LYS A 134 -2.07 14.16 8.76
N ARG A 135 -2.19 15.43 9.13
CA ARG A 135 -3.30 16.31 8.74
C ARG A 135 -3.45 16.44 7.23
N LEU A 136 -2.33 16.63 6.52
CA LEU A 136 -2.33 16.73 5.07
C LEU A 136 -2.75 15.41 4.42
N TYR A 137 -2.25 14.29 4.93
CA TYR A 137 -2.58 12.95 4.43
C TYR A 137 -4.09 12.69 4.51
N GLU A 138 -4.71 12.86 5.68
CA GLU A 138 -6.14 12.63 5.85
C GLU A 138 -6.99 13.61 5.02
N LEU A 139 -6.54 14.86 4.80
CA LEU A 139 -7.20 15.78 3.87
C LEU A 139 -7.10 15.27 2.42
N GLN A 140 -5.89 14.88 1.97
CA GLN A 140 -5.63 14.42 0.61
C GLN A 140 -6.35 13.11 0.28
N LEU A 141 -6.63 12.24 1.26
CA LEU A 141 -7.45 11.05 1.05
C LEU A 141 -8.89 11.38 0.62
N SER A 142 -9.41 12.52 1.06
CA SER A 142 -10.80 12.92 0.77
C SER A 142 -10.95 13.81 -0.46
N ARG A 143 -9.91 14.57 -0.81
CA ARG A 143 -9.98 15.59 -1.87
C ARG A 143 -8.62 16.06 -2.35
N GLN A 144 -8.62 16.68 -3.53
CA GLN A 144 -7.45 17.32 -4.10
C GLN A 144 -7.02 18.55 -3.28
N ILE A 145 -5.83 18.47 -2.69
CA ILE A 145 -5.13 19.60 -2.07
C ILE A 145 -3.87 19.89 -2.91
N SER A 146 -3.71 21.12 -3.37
CA SER A 146 -2.52 21.51 -4.12
C SER A 146 -1.35 21.74 -3.17
N ILE A 147 -0.37 20.83 -3.23
CA ILE A 147 0.90 20.98 -2.51
C ILE A 147 2.06 21.33 -3.44
N GLU A 148 1.77 21.95 -4.58
CA GLU A 148 2.76 22.29 -5.61
C GLU A 148 3.97 23.05 -5.03
N SER A 149 3.70 24.00 -4.13
CA SER A 149 4.74 24.78 -3.48
C SER A 149 5.55 24.04 -2.41
N LEU A 150 5.09 22.87 -1.95
CA LEU A 150 5.73 22.04 -0.91
C LEU A 150 6.43 20.81 -1.51
N TYR A 151 6.06 20.39 -2.72
CA TYR A 151 6.55 19.14 -3.30
C TYR A 151 8.07 19.09 -3.40
N LYS A 152 8.69 20.23 -3.76
CA LYS A 152 10.13 20.37 -3.81
C LYS A 152 10.73 20.36 -2.39
N ASP A 153 10.13 21.08 -1.46
CA ASP A 153 10.58 21.13 -0.06
C ASP A 153 10.56 19.74 0.58
N PHE A 154 9.53 18.93 0.32
CA PHE A 154 9.47 17.52 0.76
C PHE A 154 10.58 16.68 0.13
N ALA A 155 10.85 16.87 -1.16
CA ALA A 155 11.91 16.13 -1.85
C ALA A 155 13.32 16.52 -1.38
N GLU A 156 13.54 17.78 -0.98
CA GLU A 156 14.80 18.25 -0.37
C GLU A 156 14.95 17.69 1.04
N THR A 157 13.87 17.73 1.83
CA THR A 157 13.81 17.12 3.16
C THR A 157 14.24 15.65 3.13
N LEU A 158 13.70 14.87 2.19
CA LEU A 158 14.06 13.45 2.06
C LEU A 158 15.52 13.19 1.62
N LYS A 159 16.21 14.17 1.03
CA LYS A 159 17.61 14.00 0.55
C LYS A 159 18.64 14.41 1.59
N ASP A 160 18.34 15.46 2.35
CA ASP A 160 19.34 16.17 3.13
C ASP A 160 19.41 15.68 4.58
N PHE A 161 18.34 15.08 5.11
CA PHE A 161 18.26 14.74 6.52
C PHE A 161 18.52 13.25 6.79
N ARG A 162 19.75 12.91 7.18
CA ARG A 162 20.16 11.55 7.55
C ARG A 162 19.69 11.08 8.94
N SER A 163 18.78 11.80 9.59
CA SER A 163 18.35 11.52 10.97
C SER A 163 16.87 11.77 11.24
N ILE A 164 16.05 11.88 10.19
CA ILE A 164 14.60 12.02 10.33
C ILE A 164 13.96 10.68 10.72
N ASP A 165 12.94 10.74 11.57
CA ASP A 165 12.17 9.58 11.97
C ASP A 165 11.45 8.91 10.76
N ASP A 166 11.47 7.57 10.74
CA ASP A 166 10.87 6.76 9.67
C ASP A 166 9.38 7.08 9.44
N GLU A 167 8.65 7.48 10.48
CA GLU A 167 7.25 7.86 10.37
C GLU A 167 7.09 9.16 9.57
N VAL A 168 7.96 10.16 9.82
CA VAL A 168 7.98 11.43 9.09
C VAL A 168 8.33 11.19 7.61
N ILE A 169 9.37 10.38 7.34
CA ILE A 169 9.73 9.96 5.98
C ILE A 169 8.52 9.30 5.30
N GLY A 170 7.87 8.37 6.00
CA GLY A 170 6.70 7.67 5.50
C GLY A 170 5.57 8.63 5.11
N PHE A 171 5.26 9.62 5.93
CA PHE A 171 4.22 10.60 5.62
C PHE A 171 4.63 11.61 4.53
N LEU A 172 5.90 11.99 4.42
CA LEU A 172 6.38 12.78 3.28
C LEU A 172 6.12 12.04 1.97
N LEU A 173 6.50 10.75 1.91
CA LEU A 173 6.29 9.90 0.73
C LEU A 173 4.81 9.70 0.42
N LEU A 174 3.95 9.48 1.42
CA LEU A 174 2.50 9.35 1.23
C LEU A 174 1.87 10.61 0.65
N ASN A 175 2.21 11.78 1.17
CA ASN A 175 1.67 13.05 0.68
C ASN A 175 2.16 13.36 -0.76
N MET A 176 3.42 13.04 -1.07
CA MET A 176 3.96 13.14 -2.44
C MET A 176 3.25 12.18 -3.40
N HIS A 177 3.01 10.94 -2.96
CA HIS A 177 2.25 9.93 -3.71
C HIS A 177 0.84 10.42 -4.02
N LEU A 178 0.09 10.87 -3.01
CA LEU A 178 -1.29 11.35 -3.19
C LEU A 178 -1.36 12.58 -4.09
N HIS A 179 -0.39 13.49 -4.01
CA HIS A 179 -0.32 14.62 -4.94
C HIS A 179 -0.13 14.16 -6.39
N ALA A 180 0.74 13.18 -6.64
CA ALA A 180 0.91 12.61 -7.97
C ALA A 180 -0.39 11.95 -8.48
N CYS A 181 -1.11 11.22 -7.61
CA CYS A 181 -2.42 10.65 -7.91
C CYS A 181 -3.45 11.73 -8.30
N TRP A 182 -3.55 12.80 -7.52
CA TRP A 182 -4.46 13.91 -7.81
C TRP A 182 -4.08 14.70 -9.07
N CYS A 183 -2.79 14.91 -9.32
CA CYS A 183 -2.33 15.52 -10.57
C CYS A 183 -2.73 14.67 -11.77
N LEU A 184 -2.57 13.35 -11.71
CA LEU A 184 -2.99 12.44 -12.78
C LEU A 184 -4.51 12.46 -12.96
N HIS A 185 -5.27 12.38 -11.86
CA HIS A 185 -6.73 12.47 -11.89
C HIS A 185 -7.21 13.77 -12.54
N SER A 186 -6.59 14.90 -12.20
CA SER A 186 -6.91 16.20 -12.79
C SER A 186 -6.61 16.25 -14.30
N ILE A 187 -5.55 15.58 -14.76
CA ILE A 187 -5.20 15.53 -16.19
C ILE A 187 -6.17 14.63 -16.96
N ILE A 188 -6.46 13.43 -16.45
CA ILE A 188 -7.35 12.45 -17.11
C ILE A 188 -8.78 12.99 -17.23
N ASN A 189 -9.25 13.77 -16.25
CA ASN A 189 -10.58 14.34 -16.26
C ASN A 189 -10.65 15.77 -16.83
N CYS A 190 -9.60 16.25 -17.48
CA CYS A 190 -9.61 17.55 -18.14
C CYS A 190 -10.00 17.40 -19.62
N ASP A 191 -10.88 18.29 -20.11
CA ASP A 191 -11.30 18.30 -21.53
C ASP A 191 -10.13 18.58 -22.49
N THR A 192 -9.14 19.36 -22.04
CA THR A 192 -7.95 19.72 -22.81
C THR A 192 -6.71 19.47 -21.95
N VAL A 193 -5.88 18.50 -22.33
CA VAL A 193 -4.67 18.13 -21.59
C VAL A 193 -3.58 19.19 -21.80
N PRO A 194 -3.21 20.00 -20.78
CA PRO A 194 -2.17 20.99 -20.94
C PRO A 194 -0.79 20.32 -20.90
N GLU A 195 0.05 20.56 -21.91
CA GLU A 195 1.41 19.98 -22.00
C GLU A 195 2.28 20.31 -20.77
N GLN A 196 2.09 21.50 -20.19
CA GLN A 196 2.76 21.92 -18.97
C GLN A 196 2.38 21.06 -17.77
N SER A 197 1.11 20.69 -17.63
CA SER A 197 0.63 19.82 -16.54
C SER A 197 1.20 18.42 -16.67
N VAL A 198 1.28 17.89 -17.90
CA VAL A 198 1.90 16.59 -18.18
C VAL A 198 3.40 16.63 -17.85
N SER A 199 4.12 17.64 -18.32
CA SER A 199 5.55 17.82 -18.04
C SER A 199 5.84 17.96 -16.55
N SER A 200 5.00 18.72 -15.85
CA SER A 200 5.06 18.90 -14.39
C SER A 200 4.84 17.57 -13.65
N LEU A 201 3.86 16.76 -14.08
CA LEU A 201 3.61 15.44 -13.50
C LEU A 201 4.76 14.46 -13.77
N ILE A 202 5.33 14.46 -14.99
CA ILE A 202 6.51 13.64 -15.32
C ILE A 202 7.67 13.97 -14.38
N SER A 203 7.93 15.26 -14.13
CA SER A 203 8.97 15.71 -13.21
C SER A 203 8.72 15.23 -11.77
N LYS A 204 7.49 15.37 -11.28
CA LYS A 204 7.08 14.89 -9.95
C LYS A 204 7.24 13.39 -9.79
N ARG A 205 6.66 12.62 -10.72
CA ARG A 205 6.76 11.15 -10.79
C ARG A 205 8.23 10.71 -10.76
N SER A 206 9.06 11.30 -11.62
CA SER A 206 10.48 10.93 -11.72
C SER A 206 11.26 11.28 -10.46
N THR A 207 10.91 12.36 -9.78
CA THR A 207 11.49 12.73 -8.48
C THR A 207 11.09 11.74 -7.40
N LEU A 208 9.80 11.38 -7.32
CA LEU A 208 9.30 10.41 -6.36
C LEU A 208 9.91 9.02 -6.56
N PHE A 209 10.03 8.55 -7.81
CA PHE A 209 10.72 7.29 -8.11
C PHE A 209 12.17 7.29 -7.63
N LYS A 210 12.94 8.33 -7.93
CA LYS A 210 14.34 8.42 -7.46
C LYS A 210 14.45 8.37 -5.94
N LEU A 211 13.53 9.01 -5.22
CA LEU A 211 13.50 8.98 -3.76
C LEU A 211 13.14 7.58 -3.26
N LEU A 212 12.07 6.97 -3.76
CA LEU A 212 11.67 5.61 -3.38
C LEU A 212 12.76 4.58 -3.70
N GLU A 213 13.40 4.67 -4.86
CA GLU A 213 14.49 3.80 -5.30
C GLU A 213 15.72 3.89 -4.40
N SER A 214 15.97 5.05 -3.76
CA SER A 214 17.08 5.19 -2.79
C SER A 214 16.87 4.38 -1.50
N PHE A 215 15.63 4.01 -1.16
CA PHE A 215 15.32 3.13 -0.04
C PHE A 215 15.41 1.63 -0.40
N LEU A 216 15.70 1.29 -1.65
CA LEU A 216 15.84 -0.11 -2.09
C LEU A 216 17.25 -0.69 -1.84
N THR A 217 18.10 0.01 -1.07
CA THR A 217 19.46 -0.46 -0.73
C THR A 217 19.43 -1.36 0.51
N THR A 218 20.04 -2.54 0.39
CA THR A 218 20.04 -3.60 1.42
C THR A 218 20.99 -3.36 2.60
N GLU A 219 21.86 -2.36 2.54
CA GLU A 219 22.98 -2.21 3.50
C GLU A 219 22.61 -1.49 4.81
N SER A 220 21.41 -0.91 4.94
CA SER A 220 21.06 -0.04 6.08
C SER A 220 19.97 -0.58 7.00
N MET A 221 19.53 -1.83 6.85
CA MET A 221 18.37 -2.37 7.56
C MET A 221 18.76 -3.40 8.61
N GLU A 222 19.86 -3.16 9.34
CA GLU A 222 20.20 -3.93 10.53
C GLU A 222 19.25 -3.57 11.68
N GLY A 223 18.17 -4.33 11.79
CA GLY A 223 17.23 -4.24 12.90
C GLY A 223 16.14 -5.31 12.80
N LEU A 224 16.03 -6.16 13.81
CA LEU A 224 15.05 -7.26 13.95
C LEU A 224 13.57 -6.81 14.07
N ARG A 225 13.20 -5.63 13.55
CA ARG A 225 11.84 -5.07 13.64
C ARG A 225 11.28 -4.83 12.25
N ALA A 226 9.97 -5.06 12.09
CA ALA A 226 9.24 -4.69 10.88
C ALA A 226 9.56 -3.23 10.55
N ASN A 227 10.20 -2.99 9.41
CA ASN A 227 10.51 -1.64 9.02
C ASN A 227 9.25 -1.09 8.33
N HIS A 228 8.41 -0.40 9.11
CA HIS A 228 7.16 0.19 8.62
C HIS A 228 7.39 1.10 7.41
N LEU A 229 8.54 1.80 7.38
CA LEU A 229 8.95 2.59 6.24
C LEU A 229 9.25 1.70 5.01
N ALA A 230 9.94 0.56 5.16
CA ALA A 230 10.16 -0.38 4.06
C ALA A 230 8.84 -0.95 3.52
N CYS A 231 7.92 -1.38 4.38
CA CYS A 231 6.58 -1.81 3.98
C CYS A 231 5.87 -0.69 3.19
N ARG A 232 5.92 0.55 3.70
CA ARG A 232 5.29 1.71 3.07
C ARG A 232 5.95 2.06 1.73
N VAL A 233 7.27 1.99 1.62
CA VAL A 233 8.01 2.14 0.37
C VAL A 233 7.54 1.07 -0.61
N CYS A 234 7.50 -0.21 -0.23
CA CYS A 234 7.01 -1.28 -1.11
C CYS A 234 5.59 -1.02 -1.63
N VAL A 235 4.67 -0.58 -0.76
CA VAL A 235 3.28 -0.28 -1.13
C VAL A 235 3.23 0.92 -2.10
N ILE A 236 3.84 2.04 -1.74
CA ILE A 236 3.82 3.26 -2.57
C ILE A 236 4.44 2.99 -3.94
N LEU A 237 5.59 2.32 -3.98
CA LEU A 237 6.32 2.04 -5.22
C LEU A 237 5.50 1.12 -6.14
N SER A 238 4.85 0.09 -5.56
CA SER A 238 3.93 -0.78 -6.30
C SER A 238 2.74 -0.03 -6.89
N GLU A 239 2.12 0.85 -6.11
CA GLU A 239 0.99 1.65 -6.56
C GLU A 239 1.38 2.64 -7.64
N GLN A 240 2.55 3.29 -7.52
CA GLN A 240 3.05 4.22 -8.53
C GLN A 240 3.39 3.51 -9.85
N TRP A 241 3.95 2.29 -9.80
CA TRP A 241 4.15 1.47 -11.01
C TRP A 241 2.83 1.03 -11.64
N CYS A 242 1.81 0.69 -10.85
CA CYS A 242 0.47 0.42 -11.38
C CYS A 242 -0.14 1.67 -12.04
N LEU A 243 -0.03 2.81 -11.35
CA LEU A 243 -0.60 4.10 -11.76
C LEU A 243 0.00 4.59 -13.07
N PHE A 244 1.33 4.50 -13.18
CA PHE A 244 2.10 4.94 -14.36
C PHE A 244 2.45 3.79 -15.31
N ARG A 245 1.75 2.64 -15.23
CA ARG A 245 2.05 1.46 -16.05
C ARG A 245 2.09 1.82 -17.53
N LYS A 246 3.20 1.49 -18.20
CA LYS A 246 3.44 1.79 -19.62
C LYS A 246 2.28 1.39 -20.54
N ALA A 247 1.72 0.19 -20.36
CA ALA A 247 0.59 -0.31 -21.17
C ALA A 247 -0.68 0.54 -21.03
N THR A 248 -0.90 1.23 -19.91
CA THR A 248 -2.07 2.09 -19.70
C THR A 248 -2.05 3.33 -20.60
N PHE A 249 -0.86 3.86 -20.91
CA PHE A 249 -0.69 5.11 -21.66
C PHE A 249 -0.21 4.90 -23.09
N ALA A 250 0.10 3.66 -23.48
CA ALA A 250 0.57 3.34 -24.82
C ALA A 250 -0.44 3.82 -25.88
N SER A 251 0.06 4.48 -26.93
CA SER A 251 -0.76 5.02 -28.02
C SER A 251 -1.81 6.06 -27.59
N THR A 252 -1.56 6.79 -26.50
CA THR A 252 -2.37 7.93 -26.06
C THR A 252 -1.55 9.22 -26.06
N GLU A 253 -2.20 10.38 -25.97
CA GLU A 253 -1.52 11.68 -25.80
C GLU A 253 -0.70 11.79 -24.51
N LEU A 254 -0.90 10.84 -23.59
CA LEU A 254 -0.23 10.74 -22.30
C LEU A 254 0.89 9.69 -22.30
N GLU A 255 1.34 9.20 -23.45
CA GLU A 255 2.34 8.12 -23.56
C GLU A 255 3.61 8.36 -22.74
N ALA A 256 4.05 9.61 -22.61
CA ALA A 256 5.21 10.01 -21.80
C ALA A 256 5.04 9.76 -20.28
N LEU A 257 3.80 9.62 -19.80
CA LEU A 257 3.49 9.20 -18.42
C LEU A 257 3.67 7.70 -18.19
N GLY A 258 3.79 6.90 -19.25
CA GLY A 258 4.11 5.48 -19.15
C GLY A 258 5.49 5.24 -18.55
N TYR A 259 5.56 4.25 -17.65
CA TYR A 259 6.77 3.81 -16.97
C TYR A 259 6.75 2.28 -16.83
N SER A 260 7.94 1.69 -16.89
CA SER A 260 8.22 0.29 -16.56
C SER A 260 9.56 0.26 -15.85
N PRO A 261 9.68 -0.36 -14.67
CA PRO A 261 10.97 -0.51 -14.02
C PRO A 261 11.87 -1.42 -14.87
N ASP A 262 13.18 -1.17 -14.79
CA ASP A 262 14.15 -2.14 -15.31
C ASP A 262 14.28 -3.34 -14.36
N GLU A 263 14.94 -4.40 -14.85
CA GLU A 263 15.09 -5.65 -14.11
C GLU A 263 15.89 -5.47 -12.81
N PHE A 264 16.88 -4.57 -12.80
CA PHE A 264 17.73 -4.34 -11.64
C PHE A 264 16.95 -3.67 -10.49
N ILE A 265 16.15 -2.66 -10.80
CA ILE A 265 15.26 -2.00 -9.83
C ILE A 265 14.19 -2.99 -9.34
N LEU A 266 13.63 -3.80 -10.24
CA LEU A 266 12.63 -4.83 -9.87
C LEU A 266 13.20 -5.86 -8.89
N GLN A 267 14.44 -6.32 -9.11
CA GLN A 267 15.12 -7.24 -8.21
C GLN A 267 15.39 -6.62 -6.83
N LYS A 268 15.85 -5.36 -6.78
CA LYS A 268 16.04 -4.64 -5.51
C LYS A 268 14.72 -4.44 -4.75
N PHE A 269 13.67 -4.06 -5.47
CA PHE A 269 12.32 -3.94 -4.93
C PHE A 269 11.84 -5.27 -4.32
N TRP A 270 12.02 -6.38 -5.05
CA TRP A 270 11.65 -7.69 -4.54
C TRP A 270 12.44 -8.05 -3.29
N LYS A 271 13.77 -7.84 -3.27
CA LYS A 271 14.60 -8.11 -2.08
C LYS A 271 14.13 -7.35 -0.85
N LEU A 272 13.76 -6.08 -0.99
CA LEU A 272 13.21 -5.30 0.12
C LEU A 272 11.89 -5.90 0.62
N GLY A 273 10.99 -6.26 -0.30
CA GLY A 273 9.71 -6.89 0.01
C GLY A 273 9.85 -8.27 0.65
N GLU A 274 10.69 -9.14 0.09
CA GLU A 274 11.02 -10.48 0.59
C GLU A 274 11.56 -10.40 2.02
N HIS A 275 12.45 -9.44 2.29
CA HIS A 275 12.94 -9.21 3.65
C HIS A 275 11.81 -8.90 4.64
N GLN A 276 10.82 -8.08 4.26
CA GLN A 276 9.66 -7.79 5.12
C GLN A 276 8.79 -9.02 5.38
N LEU A 277 8.71 -9.98 4.45
CA LEU A 277 7.92 -11.20 4.64
C LEU A 277 8.52 -12.11 5.73
N HIS A 278 9.84 -12.10 5.88
CA HIS A 278 10.57 -12.93 6.83
C HIS A 278 10.55 -12.40 8.27
N ILE A 279 10.08 -11.17 8.50
CA ILE A 279 9.95 -10.61 9.84
C ILE A 279 8.72 -11.23 10.53
N SER A 280 8.92 -11.77 11.74
CA SER A 280 7.87 -12.46 12.52
C SER A 280 6.91 -11.49 13.19
N ASP A 281 5.61 -11.86 13.22
CA ASP A 281 4.53 -11.14 13.92
C ASP A 281 4.76 -11.10 15.46
N GLU A 282 5.63 -11.96 16.02
CA GLU A 282 5.96 -11.96 17.46
C GLU A 282 6.66 -10.67 17.92
N THR A 283 7.08 -9.81 16.99
CA THR A 283 7.65 -8.49 17.29
C THR A 283 6.60 -7.37 17.40
N GLU A 284 5.30 -7.69 17.22
CA GLU A 284 4.18 -6.73 17.17
C GLU A 284 3.59 -6.37 18.55
N GLU A 285 4.09 -6.92 19.67
CA GLU A 285 3.55 -6.61 21.01
C GLU A 285 3.71 -5.12 21.41
N ASP A 286 4.67 -4.40 20.81
CA ASP A 286 4.87 -2.96 21.01
C ASP A 286 3.93 -2.08 20.16
N ASP A 287 3.13 -2.67 19.26
CA ASP A 287 2.45 -1.93 18.17
C ASP A 287 0.99 -1.56 18.48
N TYR A 288 0.41 -1.98 19.61
CA TYR A 288 -1.01 -1.69 19.96
C TYR A 288 -1.38 -0.19 19.99
N ASN A 289 -0.40 0.72 20.04
CA ASN A 289 -0.59 2.16 20.07
C ASN A 289 -0.15 2.91 18.80
N ARG A 290 0.40 2.24 17.76
CA ARG A 290 0.76 2.95 16.52
C ARG A 290 -0.45 3.08 15.61
N GLU A 291 -0.58 4.24 14.99
CA GLU A 291 -1.61 4.48 13.99
C GLU A 291 -1.12 4.02 12.62
N TYR A 292 -2.04 3.65 11.71
CA TYR A 292 -1.75 3.28 10.31
C TYR A 292 -0.98 1.95 10.10
N ILE A 293 -0.85 1.11 11.13
CA ILE A 293 -0.15 -0.20 11.04
C ILE A 293 -0.80 -1.16 10.04
N GLU A 294 -2.12 -1.12 9.92
CA GLU A 294 -2.89 -1.96 8.98
C GLU A 294 -2.40 -1.80 7.53
N GLU A 295 -1.79 -0.65 7.21
CA GLU A 295 -1.26 -0.29 5.90
C GLU A 295 0.24 -0.63 5.76
N THR A 296 0.92 -1.08 6.83
CA THR A 296 2.38 -1.26 6.90
C THR A 296 2.82 -2.62 7.46
N ASN A 297 2.22 -3.71 6.97
CA ASN A 297 2.56 -5.07 7.37
C ASN A 297 2.93 -5.96 6.17
N ARG A 298 3.45 -7.16 6.45
CA ARG A 298 3.85 -8.14 5.42
C ARG A 298 2.71 -8.56 4.48
N VAL A 299 1.46 -8.55 4.95
CA VAL A 299 0.28 -8.85 4.13
C VAL A 299 0.04 -7.71 3.12
N ALA A 300 0.15 -6.45 3.53
CA ALA A 300 0.09 -5.30 2.63
C ALA A 300 1.21 -5.35 1.56
N VAL A 301 2.43 -5.74 1.95
CA VAL A 301 3.55 -5.91 1.01
C VAL A 301 3.24 -6.98 -0.03
N ILE A 302 2.85 -8.20 0.38
CA ILE A 302 2.57 -9.25 -0.60
C ILE A 302 1.37 -8.91 -1.50
N ILE A 303 0.34 -8.22 -0.98
CA ILE A 303 -0.78 -7.73 -1.80
C ILE A 303 -0.27 -6.75 -2.86
N ALA A 304 0.57 -5.79 -2.47
CA ALA A 304 1.13 -4.79 -3.37
C ALA A 304 1.97 -5.44 -4.48
N VAL A 305 2.86 -6.37 -4.11
CA VAL A 305 3.73 -7.10 -5.05
C VAL A 305 2.90 -8.00 -5.98
N ALA A 306 1.93 -8.75 -5.45
CA ALA A 306 1.04 -9.61 -6.25
C ALA A 306 0.19 -8.81 -7.23
N LYS A 307 -0.29 -7.61 -6.83
CA LYS A 307 -1.05 -6.71 -7.70
C LYS A 307 -0.24 -6.30 -8.93
N LEU A 308 1.06 -6.01 -8.80
CA LEU A 308 1.93 -5.67 -9.93
C LEU A 308 1.92 -6.74 -11.01
N VAL A 309 2.06 -8.01 -10.61
CA VAL A 309 2.03 -9.16 -11.52
C VAL A 309 0.61 -9.35 -12.08
N ALA A 310 -0.41 -9.29 -11.23
CA ALA A 310 -1.80 -9.49 -11.61
C ALA A 310 -2.27 -8.49 -12.68
N VAL A 311 -1.83 -7.23 -12.58
CA VAL A 311 -2.14 -6.18 -13.56
C VAL A 311 -1.06 -6.03 -14.64
N GLU A 312 -0.06 -6.91 -14.73
CA GLU A 312 1.01 -6.82 -15.74
C GLU A 312 1.69 -5.43 -15.75
N ALA A 313 1.88 -4.84 -14.56
CA ALA A 313 2.65 -3.61 -14.39
C ALA A 313 4.17 -3.86 -14.51
N VAL A 314 4.60 -5.10 -14.30
CA VAL A 314 5.99 -5.56 -14.39
C VAL A 314 6.06 -6.92 -15.11
N PRO A 315 7.23 -7.32 -15.63
CA PRO A 315 7.42 -8.66 -16.20
C PRO A 315 7.09 -9.75 -15.19
N LYS A 316 6.19 -10.67 -15.58
CA LYS A 316 5.75 -11.76 -14.70
C LYS A 316 6.77 -12.89 -14.62
N GLU A 317 7.68 -12.98 -15.60
CA GLU A 317 8.65 -14.06 -15.77
C GLU A 317 9.64 -14.14 -14.60
N TYR A 318 9.98 -13.00 -14.00
CA TYR A 318 10.83 -12.93 -12.81
C TYR A 318 9.99 -12.93 -11.53
N LEU A 319 9.10 -11.95 -11.37
CA LEU A 319 8.46 -11.69 -10.09
C LEU A 319 7.38 -12.73 -9.72
N ALA A 320 6.71 -13.36 -10.68
CA ALA A 320 5.68 -14.35 -10.34
C ALA A 320 6.28 -15.62 -9.71
N PRO A 321 7.34 -16.25 -10.28
CA PRO A 321 8.04 -17.34 -9.60
C PRO A 321 8.58 -16.98 -8.22
N GLU A 322 9.12 -15.77 -8.06
CA GLU A 322 9.61 -15.25 -6.78
C GLU A 322 8.49 -15.23 -5.72
N ILE A 323 7.36 -14.59 -6.02
CA ILE A 323 6.19 -14.58 -5.13
C ILE A 323 5.70 -15.99 -4.80
N VAL A 324 5.52 -16.83 -5.83
CA VAL A 324 4.98 -18.19 -5.67
C VAL A 324 5.90 -19.07 -4.84
N SER A 325 7.21 -18.81 -4.84
CA SER A 325 8.17 -19.57 -4.03
C SER A 325 7.98 -19.40 -2.52
N HIS A 326 7.19 -18.41 -2.08
CA HIS A 326 6.84 -18.19 -0.67
C HIS A 326 5.48 -18.77 -0.26
N PHE A 327 4.84 -19.55 -1.13
CA PHE A 327 3.45 -19.97 -0.95
C PHE A 327 3.19 -20.72 0.37
N ALA A 328 4.15 -21.47 0.89
CA ALA A 328 4.01 -22.26 2.11
C ALA A 328 4.71 -21.66 3.34
N MET A 329 5.30 -20.46 3.25
CA MET A 329 6.29 -19.99 4.24
C MET A 329 5.71 -19.06 5.31
N HIS A 330 4.80 -18.15 4.95
CA HIS A 330 4.49 -16.96 5.77
C HIS A 330 3.07 -16.97 6.37
N GLY A 331 2.52 -18.15 6.60
CA GLY A 331 1.19 -18.33 7.20
C GLY A 331 0.02 -18.12 6.24
N THR A 332 -1.19 -18.22 6.79
CA THR A 332 -2.44 -18.32 6.01
C THR A 332 -2.73 -17.08 5.17
N SER A 333 -2.54 -15.87 5.71
CA SER A 333 -2.85 -14.62 5.00
C SER A 333 -2.04 -14.45 3.72
N VAL A 334 -0.73 -14.70 3.79
CA VAL A 334 0.16 -14.65 2.61
C VAL A 334 -0.20 -15.76 1.61
N SER A 335 -0.49 -16.96 2.12
CA SER A 335 -0.89 -18.11 1.30
C SER A 335 -2.16 -17.81 0.48
N GLU A 336 -3.17 -17.16 1.07
CA GLU A 336 -4.41 -16.79 0.37
C GLU A 336 -4.17 -15.75 -0.73
N VAL A 337 -3.29 -14.77 -0.49
CA VAL A 337 -2.91 -13.79 -1.54
C VAL A 337 -2.25 -14.49 -2.72
N ILE A 338 -1.33 -15.43 -2.46
CA ILE A 338 -0.64 -16.19 -3.50
C ILE A 338 -1.63 -17.10 -4.26
N LYS A 339 -2.58 -17.76 -3.58
CA LYS A 339 -3.67 -18.53 -4.25
C LYS A 339 -4.51 -17.66 -5.17
N HIS A 340 -4.84 -16.44 -4.74
CA HIS A 340 -5.58 -15.50 -5.56
C HIS A 340 -4.77 -15.11 -6.81
N LEU A 341 -3.48 -14.77 -6.65
CA LEU A 341 -2.58 -14.47 -7.76
C LEU A 341 -2.49 -15.64 -8.76
N LEU A 342 -2.32 -16.87 -8.28
CA LEU A 342 -2.29 -18.06 -9.13
C LEU A 342 -3.59 -18.25 -9.92
N THR A 343 -4.73 -17.94 -9.31
CA THR A 343 -6.04 -17.98 -9.98
C THR A 343 -6.11 -16.93 -11.10
N VAL A 344 -5.68 -15.70 -10.82
CA VAL A 344 -5.63 -14.62 -11.82
C VAL A 344 -4.71 -14.98 -13.00
N LEU A 345 -3.50 -15.48 -12.71
CA LEU A 345 -2.53 -15.87 -13.75
C LEU A 345 -3.03 -17.00 -14.62
N ARG A 346 -3.70 -18.00 -14.03
CA ARG A 346 -4.30 -19.11 -14.78
C ARG A 346 -5.42 -18.62 -15.70
N ASN A 347 -6.27 -17.71 -15.23
CA ASN A 347 -7.33 -17.11 -16.04
C ASN A 347 -6.77 -16.30 -17.22
N LYS A 348 -5.57 -15.75 -17.07
CA LYS A 348 -4.82 -15.05 -18.12
C LYS A 348 -3.97 -15.98 -19.01
N GLY A 349 -4.10 -17.29 -18.86
CA GLY A 349 -3.38 -18.27 -19.69
C GLY A 349 -1.89 -18.38 -19.40
N ALA A 350 -1.44 -18.10 -18.17
CA ALA A 350 -0.06 -18.34 -17.78
C ALA A 350 0.30 -19.83 -17.84
N ASP A 351 1.52 -20.13 -18.26
CA ASP A 351 2.09 -21.48 -18.22
C ASP A 351 2.35 -21.86 -16.75
N VAL A 352 1.42 -22.64 -16.19
CA VAL A 352 1.45 -23.05 -14.78
C VAL A 352 2.63 -23.99 -14.52
N ALA A 353 2.98 -24.86 -15.47
CA ALA A 353 4.09 -25.78 -15.31
C ALA A 353 5.42 -25.05 -15.20
N ARG A 354 5.67 -24.10 -16.12
CA ARG A 354 6.88 -23.27 -16.08
C ARG A 354 6.93 -22.40 -14.83
N LEU A 355 5.81 -21.77 -14.46
CA LEU A 355 5.73 -20.94 -13.25
C LEU A 355 6.10 -21.73 -11.99
N PHE A 356 5.52 -22.93 -11.82
CA PHE A 356 5.78 -23.76 -10.65
C PHE A 356 7.22 -24.27 -10.64
N LEU A 357 7.74 -24.72 -11.77
CA LEU A 357 9.11 -25.18 -11.87
C LEU A 357 10.10 -24.07 -11.51
N GLU A 358 9.91 -22.85 -12.02
CA GLU A 358 10.77 -21.72 -11.67
C GLU A 358 10.62 -21.30 -10.21
N ALA A 359 9.43 -21.39 -9.61
CA ALA A 359 9.23 -21.11 -8.19
C ALA A 359 9.98 -22.13 -7.30
N LEU A 360 9.93 -23.42 -7.67
CA LEU A 360 10.66 -24.48 -6.97
C LEU A 360 12.18 -24.28 -7.05
N LYS A 361 12.69 -23.88 -8.22
CA LYS A 361 14.11 -23.53 -8.37
C LYS A 361 14.54 -22.40 -7.43
N ARG A 362 13.68 -21.40 -7.19
CA ARG A 362 13.97 -20.25 -6.30
C ARG A 362 14.04 -20.72 -4.85
N ALA A 363 13.08 -21.54 -4.42
CA ALA A 363 13.11 -22.14 -3.08
C ALA A 363 14.36 -23.01 -2.88
N TYR A 364 14.73 -23.82 -3.87
CA TYR A 364 15.95 -24.64 -3.80
C TYR A 364 17.23 -23.81 -3.80
N GLN A 365 17.29 -22.70 -4.53
CA GLN A 365 18.43 -21.78 -4.51
C GLN A 365 18.65 -21.19 -3.11
N ARG A 366 17.58 -20.86 -2.35
CA ARG A 366 17.71 -20.44 -0.94
C ARG A 366 18.34 -21.53 -0.08
N TYR A 367 17.95 -22.79 -0.31
CA TYR A 367 18.58 -23.94 0.34
C TYR A 367 20.07 -24.06 0.01
N LEU A 368 20.45 -23.95 -1.26
CA LEU A 368 21.87 -24.02 -1.66
C LEU A 368 22.70 -22.91 -0.99
N VAL A 369 22.16 -21.70 -0.89
CA VAL A 369 22.81 -20.59 -0.18
C VAL A 369 22.97 -20.91 1.30
N ALA A 370 21.92 -21.42 1.96
CA ALA A 370 21.98 -21.81 3.37
C ALA A 370 22.95 -22.99 3.64
N LEU A 371 23.02 -23.95 2.71
CA LEU A 371 23.94 -25.08 2.76
C LEU A 371 25.41 -24.60 2.69
N SER A 372 25.67 -23.53 1.94
CA SER A 372 27.01 -22.95 1.85
C SER A 372 27.43 -22.14 3.09
N SER A 373 26.51 -21.81 4.00
CA SER A 373 26.74 -20.87 5.11
C SER A 373 27.17 -21.50 6.45
N ASP A 374 27.66 -22.74 6.49
CA ASP A 374 28.07 -23.46 7.73
C ASP A 374 26.98 -23.52 8.85
N ASP A 375 25.72 -23.19 8.53
CA ASP A 375 24.57 -23.25 9.42
C ASP A 375 23.63 -24.40 9.01
N ASP A 376 23.91 -25.58 9.56
CA ASP A 376 23.13 -26.81 9.34
C ASP A 376 21.63 -26.64 9.67
N ASN A 377 21.26 -25.79 10.63
CA ASN A 377 19.87 -25.58 11.00
C ASN A 377 19.13 -24.75 9.95
N SER A 378 19.79 -23.73 9.39
CA SER A 378 19.27 -22.93 8.27
C SER A 378 19.09 -23.79 7.02
N ALA A 379 20.08 -24.62 6.69
CA ALA A 379 20.00 -25.54 5.55
C ALA A 379 18.82 -26.52 5.67
N ARG A 380 18.62 -27.14 6.85
CA ARG A 380 17.47 -28.04 7.08
C ARG A 380 16.13 -27.32 6.97
N ARG A 381 16.01 -26.11 7.51
CA ARG A 381 14.78 -25.31 7.46
C ARG A 381 14.43 -24.94 6.03
N THR A 382 15.38 -24.39 5.27
CA THR A 382 15.16 -23.95 3.88
C THR A 382 14.89 -25.13 2.94
N PHE A 383 15.47 -26.31 3.22
CA PHE A 383 15.10 -27.53 2.50
C PHE A 383 13.65 -27.95 2.77
N GLN A 384 13.22 -27.94 4.05
CA GLN A 384 11.82 -28.24 4.41
C GLN A 384 10.85 -27.23 3.78
N GLU A 385 11.19 -25.95 3.74
CA GLU A 385 10.39 -24.91 3.06
C GLU A 385 10.22 -25.20 1.56
N CYS A 386 11.24 -25.77 0.90
CA CYS A 386 11.17 -26.22 -0.49
C CYS A 386 10.22 -27.42 -0.65
N GLU A 387 10.29 -28.41 0.25
CA GLU A 387 9.37 -29.56 0.27
C GLU A 387 7.92 -29.13 0.52
N ASP A 388 7.71 -28.22 1.46
CA ASP A 388 6.39 -27.70 1.80
C ASP A 388 5.78 -26.93 0.62
N LEU A 389 6.59 -26.12 -0.08
CA LEU A 389 6.19 -25.46 -1.32
C LEU A 389 5.78 -26.50 -2.39
N ALA A 390 6.61 -27.51 -2.62
CA ALA A 390 6.34 -28.55 -3.61
C ALA A 390 5.05 -29.31 -3.30
N SER A 391 4.85 -29.68 -2.04
CA SER A 391 3.63 -30.30 -1.53
C SER A 391 2.40 -29.42 -1.77
N GLU A 392 2.47 -28.13 -1.44
CA GLU A 392 1.37 -27.18 -1.59
C GLU A 392 1.01 -26.93 -3.06
N LEU A 393 2.01 -26.74 -3.92
CA LEU A 393 1.80 -26.60 -5.37
C LEU A 393 1.21 -27.87 -5.98
N ALA A 394 1.68 -29.06 -5.58
CA ALA A 394 1.16 -30.33 -6.06
C ALA A 394 -0.32 -30.57 -5.68
N LYS A 395 -0.82 -29.97 -4.58
CA LYS A 395 -2.25 -30.04 -4.21
C LYS A 395 -3.17 -29.38 -5.24
N THR A 396 -2.66 -28.43 -6.03
CA THR A 396 -3.46 -27.76 -7.08
C THR A 396 -3.87 -28.71 -8.21
N PHE A 397 -3.15 -29.82 -8.39
CA PHE A 397 -3.40 -30.84 -9.41
C PHE A 397 -4.24 -32.02 -8.88
N GLY A 398 -5.34 -31.72 -8.17
CA GLY A 398 -6.16 -32.69 -7.43
C GLY A 398 -6.47 -34.02 -8.15
N LYS A 399 -6.71 -35.09 -7.36
CA LYS A 399 -6.87 -36.48 -7.86
C LYS A 399 -7.93 -36.66 -8.95
N ALA A 400 -8.97 -35.82 -8.97
CA ALA A 400 -10.08 -35.90 -9.94
C ALA A 400 -9.74 -35.28 -11.31
N ALA A 401 -8.61 -34.56 -11.45
CA ALA A 401 -8.22 -33.85 -12.66
C ALA A 401 -6.87 -34.33 -13.23
N LYS A 402 -6.40 -35.53 -12.85
CA LYS A 402 -5.12 -36.12 -13.28
C LYS A 402 -4.88 -36.04 -14.79
N ASN A 403 -5.89 -36.38 -15.59
CA ASN A 403 -5.76 -36.36 -17.05
C ASN A 403 -5.76 -34.93 -17.64
N LYS A 404 -6.44 -33.98 -16.98
CA LYS A 404 -6.52 -32.59 -17.45
C LYS A 404 -5.18 -31.87 -17.29
N HIS A 405 -4.48 -32.14 -16.21
CA HIS A 405 -3.20 -31.51 -15.88
C HIS A 405 -1.98 -32.40 -16.12
N ARG A 406 -2.17 -33.56 -16.77
CA ARG A 406 -1.09 -34.53 -17.04
C ARG A 406 0.11 -33.88 -17.72
N SER A 407 -0.14 -33.06 -18.75
CA SER A 407 0.93 -32.37 -19.48
C SER A 407 1.69 -31.37 -18.60
N ASP A 408 0.98 -30.64 -17.75
CA ASP A 408 1.59 -29.65 -16.85
C ASP A 408 2.50 -30.35 -15.84
N VAL A 409 1.99 -31.43 -15.22
CA VAL A 409 2.73 -32.23 -14.24
C VAL A 409 3.96 -32.87 -14.90
N LEU A 410 3.81 -33.46 -16.09
CA LEU A 410 4.93 -34.07 -16.81
C LEU A 410 6.01 -33.03 -17.12
N ASN A 411 5.63 -31.84 -17.58
CA ASN A 411 6.58 -30.75 -17.84
C ASN A 411 7.33 -30.30 -16.58
N ILE A 412 6.66 -30.25 -15.42
CA ILE A 412 7.31 -29.95 -14.13
C ILE A 412 8.32 -31.04 -13.78
N VAL A 413 7.93 -32.32 -13.86
CA VAL A 413 8.82 -33.43 -13.48
C VAL A 413 10.00 -33.55 -14.43
N THR A 414 9.78 -33.54 -15.75
CA THR A 414 10.86 -33.59 -16.74
C THR A 414 11.79 -32.38 -16.64
N GLY A 415 11.24 -31.18 -16.49
CA GLY A 415 12.06 -29.97 -16.32
C GLY A 415 12.82 -29.96 -14.98
N GLY A 416 12.26 -30.56 -13.94
CA GLY A 416 12.92 -30.73 -12.65
C GLY A 416 14.06 -31.73 -12.69
N ILE A 417 13.89 -32.85 -13.39
CA ILE A 417 14.97 -33.81 -13.66
C ILE A 417 16.09 -33.12 -14.44
N GLN A 418 15.77 -32.40 -15.51
CA GLN A 418 16.78 -31.67 -16.30
C GLN A 418 17.57 -30.67 -15.43
N TYR A 419 16.90 -29.96 -14.52
CA TYR A 419 17.56 -29.03 -13.60
C TYR A 419 18.43 -29.73 -12.55
N ALA A 420 17.98 -30.88 -12.01
CA ALA A 420 18.76 -31.65 -11.06
C ALA A 420 20.07 -32.21 -11.67
N PHE A 421 20.03 -32.59 -12.95
CA PHE A 421 21.19 -33.11 -13.67
C PHE A 421 22.02 -32.03 -14.37
N SER A 422 21.57 -30.77 -14.40
CA SER A 422 22.37 -29.69 -15.02
C SER A 422 23.63 -29.37 -14.23
N ASP A 423 23.63 -29.66 -12.92
CA ASP A 423 24.76 -29.41 -12.02
C ASP A 423 24.88 -30.53 -10.96
N ALA A 424 25.07 -31.76 -11.44
CA ALA A 424 25.23 -32.91 -10.56
C ALA A 424 26.67 -32.97 -9.99
N PRO A 425 26.86 -33.25 -8.68
CA PRO A 425 25.85 -33.75 -7.72
C PRO A 425 25.11 -32.66 -6.93
N GLU A 426 25.47 -31.38 -7.07
CA GLU A 426 24.98 -30.28 -6.22
C GLU A 426 23.46 -30.09 -6.28
N HIS A 427 22.85 -30.32 -7.45
CA HIS A 427 21.41 -30.19 -7.63
C HIS A 427 20.61 -31.48 -7.45
N LEU A 428 21.24 -32.63 -7.13
CA LEU A 428 20.52 -33.90 -7.08
C LEU A 428 19.43 -33.94 -6.00
N SER A 429 19.63 -33.28 -4.86
CA SER A 429 18.61 -33.20 -3.80
C SER A 429 17.36 -32.41 -4.20
N PHE A 430 17.37 -31.71 -5.35
CA PHE A 430 16.16 -31.12 -5.93
C PHE A 430 15.12 -32.17 -6.31
N LEU A 431 15.55 -33.39 -6.67
CA LEU A 431 14.63 -34.48 -7.02
C LEU A 431 13.75 -34.86 -5.82
N ASP A 432 14.37 -35.00 -4.66
CA ASP A 432 13.68 -35.32 -3.41
C ASP A 432 12.84 -34.14 -2.93
N GLY A 433 13.47 -32.95 -2.83
CA GLY A 433 12.84 -31.77 -2.24
C GLY A 433 11.71 -31.16 -3.08
N ALA A 434 11.79 -31.23 -4.42
CA ALA A 434 10.85 -30.54 -5.29
C ALA A 434 10.06 -31.47 -6.22
N VAL A 435 10.70 -32.49 -6.80
CA VAL A 435 10.10 -33.28 -7.90
C VAL A 435 9.19 -34.41 -7.39
N LEU A 436 9.57 -35.07 -6.30
CA LEU A 436 8.89 -36.25 -5.75
C LEU A 436 7.39 -36.04 -5.51
N HIS A 437 7.00 -34.85 -5.02
CA HIS A 437 5.60 -34.50 -4.76
C HIS A 437 4.72 -34.51 -6.03
N PHE A 438 5.30 -34.20 -7.19
CA PHE A 438 4.59 -34.18 -8.48
C PHE A 438 4.52 -35.55 -9.15
N ILE A 439 5.54 -36.41 -8.96
CA ILE A 439 5.51 -37.81 -9.45
C ILE A 439 4.27 -38.53 -8.91
N SER A 440 3.90 -38.30 -7.64
CA SER A 440 2.69 -38.87 -7.03
C SER A 440 1.37 -38.49 -7.73
N LYS A 441 1.38 -37.45 -8.58
CA LYS A 441 0.23 -36.96 -9.34
C LYS A 441 0.12 -37.59 -10.73
N LEU A 442 1.21 -38.15 -11.26
CA LEU A 442 1.22 -38.82 -12.55
C LEU A 442 0.50 -40.19 -12.50
N PRO A 443 -0.02 -40.68 -13.65
CA PRO A 443 -0.48 -42.04 -13.79
C PRO A 443 0.69 -43.03 -13.91
N PRO A 444 0.53 -44.31 -13.51
CA PRO A 444 1.63 -45.29 -13.50
C PRO A 444 2.42 -45.47 -14.81
N PRO A 445 1.82 -45.45 -16.02
CA PRO A 445 2.58 -45.58 -17.26
C PRO A 445 3.64 -44.49 -17.42
N ASP A 446 3.30 -43.25 -17.08
CA ASP A 446 4.22 -42.12 -17.20
C ASP A 446 5.39 -42.25 -16.24
N ILE A 447 5.15 -42.82 -15.05
CA ILE A 447 6.21 -43.05 -14.06
C ILE A 447 7.20 -44.12 -14.55
N MET A 448 6.73 -45.10 -15.33
CA MET A 448 7.57 -46.18 -15.86
C MET A 448 8.41 -45.75 -17.07
N ASP A 449 7.95 -44.74 -17.82
CA ASP A 449 8.65 -44.20 -19.00
C ASP A 449 9.73 -43.18 -18.62
N MET A 450 9.69 -42.65 -17.39
CA MET A 450 10.64 -41.69 -16.82
C MET A 450 11.80 -42.40 -16.12
#